data_AF-A0A1F9B9R9-F1
#
_entry.id   AF-A0A1F9B9R9-F1
#
_cell.length_a   1.000
_cell.length_b   1.000
_cell.length_c   1.000
_cell.angle_alpha   90.00
_cell.angle_beta   90.00
_cell.angle_gamma   90.00
#
_symmetry.space_group_name_H-M   'P 1'
#
loop_
_entity.id
_entity.type
_entity.pdbx_description
1 polymer ?
#
loop_
_entity_poly.entity_id
_entity_poly.type
_entity_poly.pdbx_seq_one_letter_code
_entity_poly.pdbx_strand_id
1 'polypeptide(L)'
;MIRIQQTKFGNGNGNCLLACVASILERPIEGIPDFNLSGTGWFGELYEWCLNERIGIICVHPKDLEHSLFLNSWCIAVFTTPDSIEETHAVIGKCRRIEENYIEIKDEDKWKWEATVEFDPNPKGVKLGKLEHIVFLLPNQQIRSL
;
A
#
# COMPACT_ATOMS: atom_id res chain seq x y z
N MET A 1 -8.71 4.40 -9.08
CA MET A 1 -7.29 4.02 -9.18
C MET A 1 -6.96 3.73 -10.63
N ILE A 2 -5.86 4.26 -11.14
CA ILE A 2 -5.29 3.92 -12.47
C ILE A 2 -4.11 2.97 -12.27
N ARG A 3 -3.89 2.01 -13.17
CA ARG A 3 -2.77 1.06 -13.04
C ARG A 3 -1.54 1.60 -13.75
N ILE A 4 -0.54 2.01 -12.98
CA ILE A 4 0.75 2.48 -13.50
C ILE A 4 1.80 1.39 -13.27
N GLN A 5 2.47 0.97 -14.35
CA GLN A 5 3.58 0.03 -14.30
C GLN A 5 4.85 0.74 -13.81
N GLN A 6 5.70 0.04 -13.07
CA GLN A 6 7.01 0.58 -12.72
C GLN A 6 7.87 0.69 -13.98
N THR A 7 8.79 1.65 -13.99
CA THR A 7 9.65 1.93 -15.15
C THR A 7 11.12 1.62 -14.88
N LYS A 8 11.52 1.48 -13.62
CA LYS A 8 12.85 1.06 -13.19
C LYS A 8 12.77 -0.28 -12.48
N PHE A 9 13.80 -1.11 -12.62
CA PHE A 9 13.85 -2.47 -12.11
C PHE A 9 15.18 -2.73 -11.38
N GLY A 10 15.20 -3.77 -10.55
CA GLY A 10 16.38 -4.20 -9.81
C GLY A 10 16.40 -3.72 -8.36
N ASN A 11 17.18 -4.42 -7.53
CA ASN A 11 17.37 -4.07 -6.13
C ASN A 11 18.03 -2.67 -6.01
N GLY A 12 17.58 -1.85 -5.07
CA GLY A 12 18.09 -0.49 -4.85
C GLY A 12 17.63 0.56 -5.86
N ASN A 13 17.08 0.12 -7.00
CA ASN A 13 16.82 0.98 -8.16
C ASN A 13 15.38 0.89 -8.68
N GLY A 14 14.58 -0.07 -8.18
CA GLY A 14 13.18 -0.24 -8.56
C GLY A 14 12.28 0.84 -7.98
N ASN A 15 11.31 1.30 -8.78
CA ASN A 15 10.37 2.35 -8.39
C ASN A 15 8.93 1.83 -8.18
N CYS A 16 8.79 0.63 -7.60
CA CYS A 16 7.49 -0.01 -7.34
C CYS A 16 6.61 0.82 -6.40
N LEU A 17 7.18 1.41 -5.33
CA LEU A 17 6.43 2.28 -4.41
C LEU A 17 5.91 3.52 -5.12
N LEU A 18 6.77 4.19 -5.88
CA LEU A 18 6.40 5.35 -6.69
C LEU A 18 5.23 4.99 -7.62
N ALA A 19 5.31 3.88 -8.36
CA ALA A 19 4.24 3.43 -9.24
C ALA A 19 2.91 3.15 -8.49
N CYS A 20 2.98 2.59 -7.28
CA CYS A 20 1.81 2.40 -6.42
C CYS A 20 1.20 3.72 -5.96
N VAL A 21 2.02 4.68 -5.51
CA VAL A 21 1.58 6.03 -5.11
C VAL A 21 0.91 6.73 -6.30
N ALA A 22 1.52 6.67 -7.48
CA ALA A 22 0.98 7.24 -8.72
C ALA A 22 -0.38 6.64 -9.08
N SER A 23 -0.49 5.32 -8.96
CA SER A 23 -1.72 4.59 -9.23
C SER A 23 -2.87 4.97 -8.29
N ILE A 24 -2.60 5.02 -6.99
CA ILE A 24 -3.58 5.35 -5.94
C ILE A 24 -4.04 6.81 -6.06
N LEU A 25 -3.12 7.74 -6.29
CA LEU A 25 -3.42 9.17 -6.39
C LEU A 25 -3.92 9.59 -7.77
N GLU A 26 -3.91 8.68 -8.75
CA GLU A 26 -4.28 8.94 -10.15
C GLU A 26 -3.45 10.08 -10.77
N ARG A 27 -2.14 10.07 -10.50
CA ARG A 27 -1.19 11.08 -10.98
C ARG A 27 -0.15 10.47 -11.93
N PRO A 28 0.46 11.26 -12.83
CA PRO A 28 1.59 10.82 -13.64
C PRO A 28 2.76 10.37 -12.77
N ILE A 29 3.49 9.34 -13.22
CA ILE A 29 4.62 8.77 -12.48
C ILE A 29 5.77 9.80 -12.37
N GLU A 30 5.90 10.69 -13.34
CA GLU A 30 6.94 11.73 -13.39
C GLU A 30 6.74 12.83 -12.34
N GLY A 31 5.53 12.94 -11.78
CA GLY A 31 5.19 13.95 -10.77
C GLY A 31 5.38 13.50 -9.32
N ILE A 32 5.92 12.29 -9.10
CA ILE A 32 6.06 11.68 -7.77
C ILE A 32 7.53 11.35 -7.53
N PRO A 33 8.10 11.69 -6.36
CA PRO A 33 9.48 11.35 -6.03
C PRO A 33 9.74 9.85 -5.97
N ASP A 34 10.98 9.47 -6.26
CA ASP A 34 11.47 8.10 -6.12
C ASP A 34 11.94 7.87 -4.67
N PHE A 35 11.04 7.37 -3.81
CA PHE A 35 11.25 7.24 -2.35
C PHE A 35 12.21 6.12 -1.91
N ASN A 36 13.01 5.57 -2.83
CA ASN A 36 13.87 4.39 -2.68
C ASN A 36 13.40 3.39 -1.60
N LEU A 37 12.59 2.41 -2.00
CA LEU A 37 12.08 1.40 -1.09
C LEU A 37 13.19 0.47 -0.50
N SER A 38 14.40 0.53 -1.05
CA SER A 38 15.55 -0.24 -0.55
C SER A 38 16.24 0.55 0.56
N GLY A 39 15.98 0.19 1.81
CA GLY A 39 16.52 0.82 3.01
C GLY A 39 15.45 1.21 4.03
N THR A 40 15.85 1.92 5.08
CA THR A 40 14.96 2.28 6.21
C THR A 40 14.32 3.66 6.08
N GLY A 41 14.75 4.47 5.11
CA GLY A 41 14.35 5.88 4.98
C GLY A 41 13.05 6.13 4.19
N TRP A 42 12.58 5.17 3.41
CA TRP A 42 11.49 5.36 2.43
C TRP A 42 10.22 5.96 3.04
N PHE A 43 9.85 5.53 4.26
CA PHE A 43 8.62 6.00 4.90
C PHE A 43 8.73 7.46 5.32
N GLY A 44 9.90 7.89 5.79
CA GLY A 44 10.16 9.29 6.15
C GLY A 44 10.06 10.20 4.92
N GLU A 45 10.67 9.80 3.80
CA GLU A 45 10.59 10.54 2.53
C GLU A 45 9.16 10.61 1.98
N LEU A 46 8.43 9.49 2.00
CA LEU A 46 7.03 9.44 1.60
C LEU A 46 6.15 10.32 2.50
N TYR A 47 6.36 10.27 3.81
CA TYR A 47 5.63 11.07 4.79
C TYR A 47 5.84 12.57 4.55
N GLU A 48 7.09 13.02 4.42
CA GLU A 48 7.41 14.43 4.18
C GLU A 48 6.84 14.92 2.85
N TRP A 49 6.90 14.09 1.80
CA TRP A 49 6.28 14.43 0.52
C TRP A 49 4.75 14.52 0.63
N CYS A 50 4.09 13.55 1.26
CA CYS A 50 2.64 13.58 1.49
C CYS A 50 2.22 14.82 2.28
N LEU A 51 2.97 15.20 3.31
CA LEU A 51 2.73 16.40 4.10
C LEU A 51 2.74 17.66 3.22
N ASN A 52 3.77 17.81 2.38
CA ASN A 52 3.89 18.94 1.45
C ASN A 52 2.78 18.98 0.40
N GLU A 53 2.34 17.81 -0.06
CA GLU A 53 1.23 17.66 -1.01
C GLU A 53 -0.17 17.74 -0.36
N ARG A 54 -0.23 17.92 0.97
CA ARG A 54 -1.47 17.89 1.76
C ARG A 54 -2.25 16.59 1.58
N ILE A 55 -1.55 15.47 1.49
CA ILE A 55 -2.11 14.11 1.41
C ILE A 55 -2.00 13.51 2.80
N GLY A 56 -3.11 13.03 3.35
CA GLY A 56 -3.06 12.25 4.58
C GLY A 56 -2.41 10.90 4.31
N ILE A 57 -1.58 10.42 5.23
CA ILE A 57 -0.93 9.11 5.13
C ILE A 57 -1.14 8.34 6.44
N ILE A 58 -1.50 7.07 6.31
CA ILE A 58 -1.68 6.17 7.45
C ILE A 58 -0.93 4.89 7.13
N CYS A 59 0.04 4.56 7.96
CA CYS A 59 0.80 3.32 7.87
C CYS A 59 0.39 2.40 9.01
N VAL A 60 -0.07 1.20 8.68
CA VAL A 60 -0.58 0.21 9.62
C VAL A 60 0.28 -1.04 9.49
N HIS A 61 0.74 -1.58 10.62
CA HIS A 61 1.34 -2.91 10.62
C HIS A 61 0.22 -3.95 10.46
N PRO A 62 0.38 -5.03 9.64
CA PRO A 62 -0.70 -5.97 9.35
C PRO A 62 -1.41 -6.57 10.57
N LYS A 63 -0.68 -6.79 11.66
CA LYS A 63 -1.22 -7.26 12.94
C LYS A 63 -2.28 -6.33 13.55
N ASP A 64 -2.23 -5.04 13.24
CA ASP A 64 -3.09 -4.00 13.82
C ASP A 64 -4.26 -3.65 12.86
N LEU A 65 -4.36 -4.35 11.72
CA LEU A 65 -5.40 -4.09 10.70
C LEU A 65 -6.81 -4.38 11.24
N GLU A 66 -6.93 -5.27 12.21
CA GLU A 66 -8.21 -5.66 12.82
C GLU A 66 -8.95 -4.51 13.52
N HIS A 67 -8.21 -3.49 13.94
CA HIS A 67 -8.74 -2.28 14.56
C HIS A 67 -8.85 -1.10 13.60
N SER A 68 -8.65 -1.32 12.29
CA SER A 68 -8.62 -0.24 11.31
C SER A 68 -10.02 0.13 10.79
N LEU A 69 -10.23 1.42 10.51
CA LEU A 69 -11.49 1.94 9.94
C LEU A 69 -11.55 1.81 8.40
N PHE A 70 -10.53 1.21 7.76
CA PHE A 70 -10.32 1.29 6.29
C PHE A 70 -11.02 0.18 5.50
N LEU A 71 -12.33 -0.01 5.76
CA LEU A 71 -13.14 -0.98 5.03
C LEU A 71 -13.17 -0.66 3.53
N ASN A 72 -12.94 -1.67 2.69
CA ASN A 72 -13.04 -1.59 1.23
C ASN A 72 -12.15 -0.52 0.58
N SER A 73 -11.06 -0.14 1.25
CA SER A 73 -10.14 0.91 0.79
C SER A 73 -8.98 0.35 -0.02
N TRP A 74 -8.56 1.08 -1.05
CA TRP A 74 -7.32 0.79 -1.74
C TRP A 74 -6.13 1.15 -0.85
N CYS A 75 -5.09 0.31 -0.88
CA CYS A 75 -3.89 0.50 -0.09
C CYS A 75 -2.65 0.13 -0.91
N ILE A 76 -1.49 0.58 -0.43
CA ILE A 76 -0.20 0.08 -0.86
C ILE A 76 0.24 -0.97 0.16
N ALA A 77 0.46 -2.19 -0.29
CA ALA A 77 0.95 -3.28 0.54
C ALA A 77 2.45 -3.46 0.27
N VAL A 78 3.26 -3.40 1.33
CA VAL A 78 4.72 -3.53 1.26
C VAL A 78 5.13 -4.88 1.82
N PHE A 79 5.75 -5.70 0.98
CA PHE A 79 6.23 -7.03 1.31
C PHE A 79 7.76 -7.05 1.38
N THR A 80 8.35 -7.92 2.19
CA THR A 80 9.74 -8.34 1.99
C THR A 80 9.85 -9.22 0.73
N THR A 81 11.05 -9.39 0.18
CA THR A 81 11.31 -10.44 -0.81
C THR A 81 11.82 -11.71 -0.10
N PRO A 82 11.51 -12.93 -0.58
CA PRO A 82 11.94 -14.17 0.07
C PRO A 82 13.46 -14.32 0.21
N ASP A 83 14.20 -13.71 -0.72
CA ASP A 83 15.64 -13.85 -0.84
C ASP A 83 16.42 -12.77 -0.04
N SER A 84 15.73 -11.75 0.51
CA SER A 84 16.34 -10.72 1.35
C SER A 84 15.31 -10.01 2.25
N ILE A 85 15.63 -9.89 3.55
CA ILE A 85 14.82 -9.13 4.52
C ILE A 85 14.97 -7.62 4.33
N GLU A 86 16.08 -7.17 3.73
CA GLU A 86 16.37 -5.75 3.47
C GLU A 86 15.75 -5.27 2.15
N GLU A 87 15.33 -6.20 1.29
CA GLU A 87 14.61 -5.90 0.07
C GLU A 87 13.11 -5.91 0.33
N THR A 88 12.44 -4.87 -0.16
CA THR A 88 10.99 -4.79 -0.09
C THR A 88 10.39 -4.49 -1.46
N HIS A 89 9.13 -4.87 -1.63
CA HIS A 89 8.37 -4.65 -2.84
C HIS A 89 6.98 -4.11 -2.50
N ALA A 90 6.61 -3.03 -3.18
CA ALA A 90 5.30 -2.41 -3.02
C ALA A 90 4.37 -2.86 -4.14
N VAL A 91 3.16 -3.25 -3.75
CA VAL A 91 2.06 -3.59 -4.65
C VAL A 91 0.81 -2.83 -4.22
N ILE A 92 -0.18 -2.78 -5.11
CA ILE A 92 -1.51 -2.26 -4.77
C ILE A 92 -2.35 -3.41 -4.24
N GLY A 93 -2.91 -3.20 -3.06
CA GLY A 93 -3.88 -4.08 -2.45
C GLY A 93 -5.22 -3.40 -2.25
N LYS A 94 -6.22 -4.19 -1.85
CA LYS A 94 -7.50 -3.70 -1.37
C LYS A 94 -7.78 -4.33 -0.02
N CYS A 95 -7.94 -3.47 0.99
CA CYS A 95 -8.30 -3.88 2.33
C CYS A 95 -9.80 -4.18 2.39
N ARG A 96 -10.14 -5.37 2.87
CA ARG A 96 -11.53 -5.83 3.00
C ARG A 96 -11.72 -6.55 4.32
N ARG A 97 -12.92 -6.42 4.89
CA ARG A 97 -13.39 -7.32 5.93
C ARG A 97 -13.92 -8.57 5.25
N ILE A 98 -13.44 -9.73 5.67
CA ILE A 98 -13.98 -11.01 5.26
C ILE A 98 -14.98 -11.41 6.35
N GLU A 99 -16.24 -11.52 5.97
CA GLU A 99 -17.27 -12.11 6.83
C GLU A 99 -17.18 -13.63 6.64
N GLU A 100 -16.72 -14.36 7.65
CA GLU A 100 -16.84 -15.81 7.63
C GLU A 100 -18.30 -16.17 7.93
N ASN A 101 -18.99 -16.77 6.95
CA ASN A 101 -20.39 -17.18 7.08
C ASN A 101 -20.57 -18.19 8.24
N TYR A 102 -21.07 -17.77 9.39
CA TYR A 102 -21.59 -18.69 10.40
C TYR A 102 -22.80 -18.10 11.15
N ILE A 103 -23.88 -18.89 11.24
CA ILE A 103 -24.90 -18.76 12.27
C ILE A 103 -24.46 -19.67 13.42
N GLU A 104 -23.92 -19.11 14.50
CA GLU A 104 -24.42 -19.37 15.86
C GLU A 104 -23.83 -18.36 16.87
N ILE A 105 -24.73 -17.84 17.71
CA ILE A 105 -24.51 -16.74 18.65
C ILE A 105 -23.70 -17.23 19.86
N LYS A 106 -22.47 -16.72 20.00
CA LYS A 106 -21.77 -16.50 21.28
C LYS A 106 -20.87 -15.26 21.12
N ASP A 107 -21.25 -14.17 21.79
CA ASP A 107 -20.61 -12.85 22.07
C ASP A 107 -19.12 -12.59 21.71
N GLU A 108 -18.62 -13.07 20.58
CA GLU A 108 -17.30 -12.72 20.05
C GLU A 108 -17.41 -12.60 18.54
N ASP A 109 -17.66 -11.38 18.08
CA ASP A 109 -17.58 -10.98 16.67
C ASP A 109 -16.17 -11.29 16.12
N LYS A 110 -15.98 -12.42 15.42
CA LYS A 110 -14.69 -12.84 14.84
C LYS A 110 -14.61 -12.47 13.36
N TRP A 111 -14.47 -11.18 13.09
CA TRP A 111 -14.15 -10.68 11.75
C TRP A 111 -12.66 -10.82 11.47
N LYS A 112 -12.27 -11.16 10.24
CA LYS A 112 -10.87 -11.11 9.79
C LYS A 112 -10.68 -10.04 8.73
N TRP A 113 -9.60 -9.28 8.86
CA TRP A 113 -9.20 -8.29 7.86
C TRP A 113 -8.11 -8.87 6.96
N GLU A 114 -8.23 -8.62 5.66
CA GLU A 114 -7.22 -8.98 4.67
C GLU A 114 -6.93 -7.80 3.75
N ALA A 115 -5.65 -7.61 3.41
CA ALA A 115 -5.22 -6.78 2.29
C ALA A 115 -4.85 -7.71 1.13
N THR A 116 -5.80 -7.93 0.22
CA THR A 116 -5.59 -8.79 -0.95
C THR A 116 -4.80 -8.01 -2.01
N VAL A 117 -3.80 -8.63 -2.63
CA VAL A 117 -3.06 -8.04 -3.75
C VAL A 117 -3.97 -7.96 -4.98
N GLU A 118 -4.07 -6.78 -5.58
CA GLU A 118 -4.94 -6.49 -6.72
C GLU A 118 -4.16 -6.10 -7.98
N PHE A 119 -2.99 -5.48 -7.78
CA PHE A 119 -2.11 -5.09 -8.87
C PHE A 119 -0.66 -5.01 -8.39
N ASP A 120 0.21 -5.73 -9.07
CA ASP A 120 1.66 -5.63 -8.91
C ASP A 120 2.22 -4.78 -10.07
N PRO A 121 2.94 -3.68 -9.80
CA PRO A 121 3.58 -2.88 -10.84
C PRO A 121 4.80 -3.57 -11.50
N ASN A 122 5.20 -4.76 -11.03
CA ASN A 122 6.21 -5.64 -11.61
C ASN A 122 5.90 -7.14 -11.37
N PRO A 123 4.82 -7.67 -11.97
CA PRO A 123 4.29 -9.00 -11.66
C PRO A 123 5.20 -10.17 -12.08
N LYS A 124 6.24 -9.90 -12.88
CA LYS A 124 7.17 -10.92 -13.40
C LYS A 124 8.56 -10.86 -12.76
N GLY A 125 8.84 -9.83 -11.96
CA GLY A 125 10.20 -9.54 -11.52
C GLY A 125 10.51 -9.87 -10.06
N VAL A 126 9.51 -10.04 -9.20
CA VAL A 126 9.73 -10.19 -7.75
C VAL A 126 8.74 -11.18 -7.15
N LYS A 127 9.21 -12.10 -6.30
CA LYS A 127 8.34 -12.94 -5.46
C LYS A 127 7.99 -12.16 -4.19
N LEU A 128 6.73 -12.21 -3.79
CA LEU A 128 6.28 -11.61 -2.53
C LEU A 128 6.64 -12.52 -1.35
N GLY A 129 7.26 -11.96 -0.32
CA GLY A 129 7.56 -12.60 0.94
C GLY A 129 6.52 -12.26 2.01
N LYS A 130 6.96 -11.75 3.15
CA LYS A 130 6.10 -11.39 4.29
C LYS A 130 5.56 -9.97 4.11
N LEU A 131 4.26 -9.78 4.37
CA LEU A 131 3.66 -8.45 4.44
C LEU A 131 4.16 -7.72 5.69
N GLU A 132 4.77 -6.54 5.53
CA GLU A 132 5.33 -5.75 6.64
C GLU A 132 4.50 -4.49 6.93
N HIS A 133 4.01 -3.82 5.88
CA HIS A 133 3.27 -2.57 6.03
C HIS A 133 2.10 -2.47 5.06
N ILE A 134 1.05 -1.79 5.52
CA ILE A 134 -0.10 -1.39 4.72
C ILE A 134 -0.20 0.13 4.81
N VAL A 135 -0.11 0.81 3.68
CA VAL A 135 -0.14 2.28 3.59
C VAL A 135 -1.41 2.72 2.90
N PHE A 136 -2.16 3.60 3.57
CA PHE A 136 -3.33 4.28 3.03
C PHE A 136 -2.95 5.73 2.71
N LEU A 137 -3.28 6.17 1.50
CA LEU A 137 -3.16 7.56 1.09
C LEU A 137 -4.56 8.18 1.03
N LEU A 138 -4.71 9.32 1.69
CA LEU A 138 -5.94 10.08 1.81
C LEU A 138 -5.76 11.40 1.06
N PRO A 139 -5.98 11.42 -0.28
CA PRO A 139 -5.84 12.64 -1.05
C PRO A 139 -6.82 13.68 -0.51
N ASN A 140 -6.34 14.91 -0.31
CA ASN A 140 -7.22 16.02 0.00
C ASN A 140 -8.12 16.29 -1.21
N GLN A 141 -9.34 15.78 -1.14
CA GLN A 141 -10.36 16.19 -2.07
C GLN A 141 -10.66 17.65 -1.76
N GLN A 142 -10.13 18.58 -2.56
CA GLN A 142 -10.79 19.87 -2.68
C GLN A 142 -12.25 19.55 -2.92
N ILE A 143 -13.11 20.02 -2.00
CA ILE A 143 -14.56 19.97 -2.16
C ILE A 143 -14.81 20.43 -3.58
N ARG A 144 -15.18 19.50 -4.48
CA ARG A 144 -15.62 19.87 -5.81
C ARG A 144 -16.84 20.71 -5.53
N SER A 145 -16.71 22.02 -5.66
CA SER A 145 -17.82 22.95 -5.49
C SER A 145 -18.94 22.44 -6.39
N LEU A 146 -20.02 22.00 -5.76
CA LEU A 146 -21.26 21.56 -6.40
C LEU A 146 -21.83 22.69 -7.25
#